data_AF-A0A530BXH6-F1
#
_entry.id   AF-A0A530BXH6-F1
#
_cell.length_a   1.000
_cell.length_b   1.000
_cell.length_c   1.000
_cell.angle_alpha   90.00
_cell.angle_beta   90.00
_cell.angle_gamma   90.00
#
_symmetry.space_group_name_H-M   'P 1'
#
loop_
_entity.id
_entity.type
_entity.pdbx_description
1 polymer ?
#
loop_
_entity_poly.entity_id
_entity_poly.type
_entity_poly.pdbx_seq_one_letter_code
_entity_poly.pdbx_strand_id
1 'polypeptide(L)'
;MTTSIRIRGEIPFPQAGEGVYLRFTNPDCDQLQGKFGENWFADAVPRLNRVDTLYLRNCLAFGGKKDGKPFRIDYDTLDCPMGDMLDAVLDALFLAVHGRKFEDHLDYVANVKKLEVADGDQGNG
;
A
#
# COMPACT_ATOMS: atom_id res chain seq x y z
N MET A 1 -7.98 -13.62 12.92
CA MET A 1 -6.87 -12.84 13.52
C MET A 1 -7.28 -11.37 13.51
N THR A 2 -7.34 -10.73 14.66
CA THR A 2 -7.62 -9.28 14.79
C THR A 2 -6.34 -8.52 14.43
N THR A 3 -6.23 -8.06 13.18
CA THR A 3 -5.14 -7.18 12.76
C THR A 3 -5.34 -5.81 13.40
N SER A 4 -4.56 -5.51 14.43
CA SER A 4 -4.56 -4.18 15.05
C SER A 4 -4.21 -3.13 14.00
N ILE A 5 -5.05 -2.11 13.83
CA ILE A 5 -4.81 -0.98 12.93
C ILE A 5 -3.47 -0.35 13.34
N ARG A 6 -2.51 -0.32 12.42
CA ARG A 6 -1.20 0.28 12.67
C ARG A 6 -1.23 1.74 12.22
N ILE A 7 -0.69 2.62 13.04
CA ILE A 7 -0.54 4.07 12.74
C ILE A 7 0.46 4.30 11.58
N ARG A 8 1.20 3.25 11.18
CA ARG A 8 2.24 3.30 10.16
C ARG A 8 2.42 1.94 9.47
N GLY A 9 2.53 1.97 8.14
CA GLY A 9 3.14 0.90 7.33
C GLY A 9 4.55 1.29 6.89
N GLU A 10 5.51 0.38 7.04
CA GLU A 10 6.88 0.53 6.53
C GLU A 10 7.23 -0.73 5.72
N ILE A 11 7.73 -0.55 4.50
CA ILE A 11 8.16 -1.66 3.63
C ILE A 11 9.59 -1.43 3.18
N PRO A 12 10.50 -2.40 3.36
CA PRO A 12 11.85 -2.30 2.82
C PRO A 12 11.82 -2.13 1.30
N PHE A 13 12.60 -1.19 0.78
CA PHE A 13 12.70 -0.92 -0.65
C PHE A 13 14.18 -0.87 -1.09
N PRO A 14 14.89 -2.03 -1.05
CA PRO A 14 16.34 -2.10 -1.24
C PRO A 14 16.81 -1.64 -2.63
N GLN A 15 15.90 -1.63 -3.62
CA GLN A 15 16.20 -1.16 -4.97
C GLN A 15 16.41 0.36 -5.05
N ALA A 16 15.89 1.12 -4.08
CA ALA A 16 16.19 2.55 -3.93
C ALA A 16 17.48 2.82 -3.13
N GLY A 17 18.23 1.77 -2.78
CA GLY A 17 19.42 1.82 -1.92
C GLY A 17 19.22 1.10 -0.60
N GLU A 18 20.34 0.73 0.04
CA GLU A 18 20.33 0.04 1.33
C GLU A 18 19.70 0.91 2.44
N GLY A 19 18.77 0.33 3.20
CA GLY A 19 18.10 1.01 4.31
C GLY A 19 16.95 1.95 3.93
N VAL A 20 16.57 1.98 2.65
CA VAL A 20 15.40 2.72 2.17
C VAL A 20 14.12 1.94 2.46
N TYR A 21 13.09 2.63 2.92
CA TYR A 21 11.76 2.09 3.11
C TYR A 21 10.70 3.04 2.55
N LEU A 22 9.61 2.45 2.09
CA LEU A 22 8.38 3.13 1.79
C LEU A 22 7.56 3.26 3.06
N ARG A 23 7.18 4.48 3.41
CA ARG A 23 6.41 4.76 4.62
C ARG A 23 5.07 5.39 4.26
N PHE A 24 4.03 4.82 4.83
CA PHE A 24 2.68 5.38 4.83
C PHE A 24 2.23 5.59 6.28
N THR A 25 1.84 6.82 6.62
CA THR A 25 1.27 7.17 7.93
C THR A 25 -0.14 7.70 7.80
N ASN A 26 -0.90 7.68 8.90
CA ASN A 26 -2.24 8.29 8.91
C ASN A 26 -2.26 9.73 8.35
N PRO A 27 -1.32 10.63 8.72
CA PRO A 27 -1.20 11.94 8.08
C PRO A 27 -1.01 11.91 6.55
N ASP A 28 -0.28 10.93 6.01
CA ASP A 28 -0.10 10.78 4.56
C ASP A 28 -1.43 10.32 3.92
N CYS A 29 -2.17 9.44 4.58
CA CYS A 29 -3.52 9.05 4.16
C CYS A 29 -4.50 10.24 4.19
N ASP A 30 -4.47 11.07 5.24
CA ASP A 30 -5.28 12.28 5.35
C ASP A 30 -4.94 13.28 4.22
N GLN A 31 -3.65 13.41 3.88
CA GLN A 31 -3.21 14.25 2.77
C GLN A 31 -3.71 13.72 1.42
N LEU A 32 -3.67 12.41 1.20
CA LEU A 32 -4.19 11.79 -0.02
C LEU A 32 -5.70 11.96 -0.14
N GLN A 33 -6.44 11.78 0.96
CA GLN A 33 -7.87 12.04 1.01
C GLN A 33 -8.19 13.50 0.67
N GLY A 34 -7.44 14.44 1.24
CA GLY A 34 -7.61 15.87 0.95
C GLY A 34 -7.35 16.24 -0.51
N LYS A 35 -6.44 15.53 -1.20
CA LYS A 35 -6.08 15.80 -2.60
C LYS A 35 -6.94 15.07 -3.63
N PHE A 36 -7.29 13.82 -3.36
CA PHE A 36 -7.94 12.94 -4.33
C PHE A 36 -9.40 12.61 -3.98
N GLY A 37 -9.91 13.13 -2.86
CA GLY A 37 -11.28 12.95 -2.41
C GLY A 37 -11.49 11.70 -1.55
N GLU A 38 -12.72 11.49 -1.11
CA GLU A 38 -13.08 10.41 -0.17
C GLU A 38 -12.81 9.00 -0.71
N ASN A 39 -12.85 8.82 -2.04
CA ASN A 39 -12.60 7.54 -2.71
C ASN A 39 -11.14 7.30 -3.07
N TRP A 40 -10.20 8.11 -2.57
CA TRP A 40 -8.78 8.05 -2.95
C TRP A 40 -8.14 6.67 -2.85
N PHE A 41 -8.56 5.86 -1.86
CA PHE A 41 -8.04 4.51 -1.64
C PHE A 41 -8.61 3.49 -2.63
N ALA A 42 -9.92 3.54 -2.89
CA ALA A 42 -10.56 2.70 -3.91
C ALA A 42 -10.01 2.98 -5.32
N ASP A 43 -9.63 4.23 -5.57
CA ASP A 43 -9.00 4.68 -6.80
C ASP A 43 -7.50 4.32 -6.90
N ALA A 44 -6.86 3.86 -5.82
CA ALA A 44 -5.41 3.66 -5.77
C ALA A 44 -4.94 2.62 -6.82
N VAL A 45 -5.55 1.43 -6.81
CA VAL A 45 -5.21 0.34 -7.73
C VAL A 45 -5.36 0.76 -9.22
N PRO A 46 -6.52 1.28 -9.68
CA PRO A 46 -6.64 1.68 -11.09
C PRO A 46 -5.71 2.84 -11.47
N ARG A 47 -5.38 3.75 -10.55
CA ARG A 47 -4.40 4.83 -10.79
C ARG A 47 -2.98 4.32 -10.91
N LEU A 48 -2.58 3.38 -10.07
CA LEU A 48 -1.25 2.78 -10.11
C LEU A 48 -1.07 1.89 -11.35
N ASN A 49 -2.11 1.14 -11.76
CA ASN A 49 -2.09 0.34 -12.99
C ASN A 49 -1.90 1.16 -14.28
N ARG A 50 -2.38 2.41 -14.30
CA ARG A 50 -2.15 3.34 -15.43
C ARG A 50 -0.89 4.20 -15.26
N VAL A 51 -0.07 3.92 -14.25
CA VAL A 51 1.15 4.66 -13.91
C VAL A 51 0.87 6.16 -13.71
N ASP A 52 -0.15 6.48 -12.91
CA ASP A 52 -0.48 7.87 -12.53
C ASP A 52 0.67 8.46 -11.70
N THR A 53 1.59 9.15 -12.38
CA THR A 53 2.82 9.71 -11.78
C THR A 53 2.54 10.79 -10.74
N LEU A 54 1.41 11.51 -10.87
CA LEU A 54 0.97 12.47 -9.87
C LEU A 54 0.56 11.75 -8.59
N TYR A 55 -0.24 10.68 -8.71
CA TYR A 55 -0.63 9.88 -7.56
C TYR A 55 0.58 9.25 -6.87
N LEU A 56 1.50 8.68 -7.66
CA LEU A 56 2.76 8.11 -7.17
C LEU A 56 3.55 9.11 -6.33
N ARG A 57 3.88 10.29 -6.87
CA ARG A 57 4.64 11.31 -6.13
C ARG A 57 4.02 11.72 -4.79
N ASN A 58 2.69 11.63 -4.67
CA ASN A 58 1.99 11.94 -3.42
C ASN A 58 1.92 10.74 -2.46
N CYS A 59 1.94 9.52 -2.98
CA CYS A 59 2.05 8.28 -2.19
C CYS A 59 3.45 8.06 -1.64
N LEU A 60 4.45 8.59 -2.32
CA LEU A 60 5.85 8.24 -2.12
C LEU A 60 6.52 9.17 -1.11
N ALA A 61 6.37 8.84 0.17
CA ALA A 61 7.29 9.28 1.21
C ALA A 61 8.41 8.23 1.34
N PHE A 62 9.37 8.27 0.41
CA PHE A 62 10.59 7.49 0.58
C PHE A 62 11.42 8.09 1.70
N GLY A 63 11.82 7.24 2.63
CA GLY A 63 12.78 7.63 3.64
C GLY A 63 13.73 6.51 3.94
N GLY A 64 14.85 6.86 4.55
CA GLY A 64 15.75 5.90 5.15
C GLY A 64 16.06 6.33 6.56
N LYS A 65 16.72 5.44 7.31
CA LYS A 65 17.39 5.84 8.54
C LYS A 65 18.88 5.92 8.26
N LYS A 66 19.45 7.13 8.36
CA LYS A 66 20.89 7.34 8.36
C LYS A 66 21.30 7.75 9.77
N ASP A 67 22.18 6.99 10.39
CA ASP A 67 22.60 7.20 11.78
C ASP A 67 21.42 7.25 12.77
N GLY A 68 20.40 6.42 12.54
CA GLY A 68 19.18 6.37 13.35
C GLY A 68 18.20 7.51 13.12
N LYS A 69 18.54 8.51 12.29
CA LYS A 69 17.66 9.64 11.96
C LYS A 69 16.92 9.40 10.65
N PRO A 70 15.59 9.65 10.59
CA PRO A 70 14.85 9.56 9.35
C PRO A 70 15.29 10.68 8.40
N PHE A 71 15.53 10.34 7.13
CA PHE A 71 15.69 11.31 6.03
C PHE A 71 14.64 11.02 4.96
N ARG A 72 14.35 12.01 4.10
CA ARG A 72 13.47 11.85 2.93
C ARG A 72 14.33 11.72 1.68
N ILE A 73 13.94 10.82 0.79
CA ILE A 73 14.54 10.69 -0.54
C ILE A 73 13.62 11.41 -1.53
N ASP A 74 14.23 12.14 -2.45
CA ASP A 74 13.51 12.80 -3.52
C ASP A 74 13.12 11.75 -4.59
N TYR A 75 11.84 11.76 -4.96
CA TYR A 75 11.28 10.84 -5.94
C TYR A 75 12.05 10.89 -7.26
N ASP A 76 12.41 12.10 -7.71
CA ASP A 76 13.07 12.29 -9.00
C ASP A 76 14.55 11.81 -9.01
N THR A 77 15.08 11.41 -7.85
CA THR A 77 16.45 10.89 -7.71
C THR A 77 16.52 9.36 -7.64
N LEU A 78 15.37 8.67 -7.72
CA LEU A 78 15.30 7.22 -7.61
C LEU A 78 15.58 6.56 -8.96
N ASP A 79 16.60 5.71 -8.95
CA ASP A 79 16.90 4.81 -10.06
C ASP A 79 16.40 3.40 -9.70
N CYS A 80 15.11 3.16 -9.92
CA CYS A 80 14.52 1.83 -9.77
C CYS A 80 13.48 1.54 -10.86
N PRO A 81 13.28 0.25 -11.22
CA PRO A 81 12.23 -0.12 -12.15
C PRO A 81 10.85 0.32 -11.66
N MET A 82 10.03 0.84 -12.58
CA MET A 82 8.69 1.34 -12.26
C MET A 82 7.80 0.22 -11.68
N GLY A 83 7.87 -1.00 -12.22
CA GLY A 83 7.06 -2.14 -11.74
C GLY A 83 7.28 -2.42 -10.26
N ASP A 84 8.54 -2.54 -9.86
CA ASP A 84 8.91 -2.81 -8.46
C ASP A 84 8.48 -1.67 -7.52
N MET A 85 8.52 -0.42 -8.00
CA MET A 85 8.00 0.73 -7.26
C MET A 85 6.48 0.65 -7.07
N LEU A 86 5.74 0.28 -8.12
CA LEU A 86 4.28 0.14 -8.05
C LEU A 86 3.87 -0.92 -7.03
N ASP A 87 4.53 -2.08 -7.06
CA ASP A 87 4.26 -3.19 -6.13
C ASP A 87 4.52 -2.78 -4.69
N ALA A 88 5.65 -2.10 -4.43
CA ALA A 88 5.99 -1.62 -3.10
C ALA A 88 5.02 -0.55 -2.59
N VAL A 89 4.51 0.32 -3.47
CA VAL A 89 3.47 1.31 -3.13
C VAL A 89 2.16 0.63 -2.77
N LEU A 90 1.73 -0.34 -3.57
CA LEU A 90 0.51 -1.11 -3.32
C LEU A 90 0.58 -1.83 -1.98
N ASP A 91 1.68 -2.54 -1.72
CA ASP A 91 1.86 -3.22 -0.45
C ASP A 91 1.83 -2.23 0.73
N ALA A 92 2.48 -1.07 0.61
CA ALA A 92 2.54 -0.10 1.71
C ALA A 92 1.18 0.52 2.01
N LEU A 93 0.40 0.81 0.96
CA LEU A 93 -0.98 1.29 1.06
C LEU A 93 -1.88 0.27 1.74
N PHE A 94 -1.85 -0.99 1.29
CA PHE A 94 -2.68 -2.05 1.85
C PHE A 94 -2.25 -2.39 3.29
N LEU A 95 -0.95 -2.31 3.59
CA LEU A 95 -0.46 -2.53 4.94
C LEU A 95 -0.96 -1.44 5.90
N ALA A 96 -0.98 -0.18 5.46
CA ALA A 96 -1.47 0.93 6.27
C ALA A 96 -2.98 0.85 6.53
N VAL A 97 -3.79 0.50 5.52
CA VAL A 97 -5.26 0.50 5.62
C VAL A 97 -5.82 -0.81 6.15
N HIS A 98 -5.26 -1.95 5.73
CA HIS A 98 -5.80 -3.28 6.00
C HIS A 98 -4.90 -4.15 6.90
N GLY A 99 -3.72 -3.66 7.28
CA GLY A 99 -2.76 -4.41 8.10
C GLY A 99 -2.13 -5.61 7.40
N ARG A 100 -2.23 -5.70 6.07
CA ARG A 100 -1.75 -6.82 5.25
C ARG A 100 -1.25 -6.33 3.89
N LYS A 101 -0.36 -7.07 3.22
CA LYS A 101 0.14 -6.71 1.89
C LYS A 101 -0.96 -6.84 0.82
N PHE A 102 -0.69 -6.35 -0.39
CA PHE A 102 -1.67 -6.38 -1.48
C PHE A 102 -2.05 -7.81 -1.86
N GLU A 103 -1.07 -8.67 -2.10
CA GLU A 103 -1.31 -10.09 -2.43
C GLU A 103 -2.09 -10.81 -1.31
N ASP A 104 -1.68 -10.62 -0.05
CA ASP A 104 -2.39 -11.17 1.12
C ASP A 104 -3.85 -10.69 1.21
N HIS A 105 -4.12 -9.47 0.75
CA HIS A 105 -5.47 -8.93 0.71
C HIS A 105 -6.32 -9.57 -0.39
N LEU A 106 -5.74 -9.76 -1.58
CA LEU A 106 -6.43 -10.44 -2.67
C LEU A 106 -6.82 -11.87 -2.27
N ASP A 107 -5.90 -12.60 -1.63
CA ASP A 107 -6.16 -13.94 -1.10
C ASP A 107 -7.23 -13.96 -0.02
N TYR A 108 -7.20 -12.98 0.90
CA TYR A 108 -8.25 -12.82 1.91
C TYR A 108 -9.63 -12.63 1.26
N VAL A 109 -9.76 -11.73 0.29
CA VAL A 109 -11.05 -11.47 -0.40
C VAL A 109 -11.51 -12.71 -1.16
N ALA A 110 -10.61 -13.40 -1.85
CA ALA A 110 -10.94 -14.63 -2.57
C ALA A 110 -11.44 -15.73 -1.62
N ASN A 111 -10.83 -15.86 -0.43
CA ASN A 111 -11.24 -16.85 0.57
C ASN A 111 -12.54 -16.46 1.29
N VAL A 112 -12.77 -15.17 1.60
CA VAL A 112 -14.05 -14.69 2.15
C VAL A 112 -15.19 -14.94 1.16
N LYS A 113 -15.01 -14.62 -0.13
CA LYS A 113 -16.02 -14.92 -1.16
C LYS A 113 -16.35 -16.40 -1.25
N LYS A 114 -15.37 -17.29 -1.05
CA LYS A 114 -15.63 -18.75 -1.03
C LYS A 114 -16.44 -19.17 0.20
N LEU A 115 -16.26 -18.51 1.34
CA LEU A 115 -17.05 -18.76 2.56
C LEU A 115 -18.49 -18.27 2.40
N GLU A 116 -18.71 -17.10 1.80
CA GLU A 116 -20.06 -16.57 1.54
C GLU A 116 -20.89 -17.44 0.58
N VAL A 117 -20.24 -18.19 -0.32
CA VAL A 117 -20.92 -19.11 -1.24
C VAL A 117 -21.21 -20.47 -0.58
N ALA A 118 -20.43 -20.87 0.43
CA ALA A 118 -20.57 -22.17 1.09
C ALA A 118 -21.79 -22.28 2.02
N ASP A 119 -22.37 -21.16 2.44
CA ASP A 119 -23.62 -21.14 3.25
C ASP A 119 -24.89 -21.36 2.41
N GLY A 120 -24.77 -21.52 1.09
CA GLY A 120 -25.89 -21.72 0.17
C GLY A 120 -26.16 -23.17 -0.28
N ASP A 121 -25.34 -24.14 0.14
CA ASP A 121 -25.46 -25.53 -0.35
C ASP A 121 -25.66 -26.55 0.79
N GLN A 122 -26.58 -26.24 1.71
CA GLN A 122 -27.18 -27.23 2.60
C GLN A 122 -28.71 -27.22 2.50
N GLY A 123 -29.25 -28.22 1.78
CA GLY A 123 -30.63 -28.72 1.85
C GLY A 123 -31.58 -28.10 0.81
N ASN A 124 -32.30 -28.84 -0.04
CA ASN A 124 -32.93 -30.15 0.11
C ASN A 124 -32.95 -30.88 -1.26
N GLY A 125 -32.94 -32.21 -1.36
CA GLY A 125 -33.68 -33.16 -0.52
C GLY A 125 -35.02 -33.46 -1.18
#